data_AF-A0A183F5V6-F1
#
_entry.id   AF-A0A183F5V6-F1
#
_cell.length_a   1.000
_cell.length_b   1.000
_cell.length_c   1.000
_cell.angle_alpha   90.00
_cell.angle_beta   90.00
_cell.angle_gamma   90.00
#
_symmetry.space_group_name_H-M   'P 1'
#
loop_
_entity.id
_entity.type
_entity.pdbx_description
1 polymer ?
#
loop_
_entity_poly.entity_id
_entity_poly.type
_entity_poly.pdbx_seq_one_letter_code
_entity_poly.pdbx_strand_id
1 'polypeptide(L)'
;LPVAPYLFVVAKDNGSMIRPDYMRETVKILNFAMNNITMLNRITGQEESFNQFCDSFCQLNEPIRQFYNGYVILSEPSAEPTSRIKLSYPISSVFGRTFSLQPNFFGVELYNDTDDQIPRLLGAAKVTEAVLNSTDVIPELPRVTNMKSVKMLAMQFRAEHKPGWTDPDVKKWEMKMVEVFERCGFLLLRHRSFPQCTLFRNYHSNLLKIYAYSQSYVEEEMVRGGIIMIPYLVVGFVIMCACSIVSVMTRALYMHQENWYKIALAIMACLTPLLSCSTALAMMFLCGVRFASILCVIPFLVLSIGEFL
;
A
#
# COMPACT_ATOMS: atom_id res chain seq x y z
N LEU A 1 3.69 -16.91 -7.73
CA LEU A 1 4.02 -15.59 -7.11
C LEU A 1 4.32 -15.77 -5.62
N PRO A 2 5.34 -15.08 -5.04
CA PRO A 2 5.49 -14.97 -3.59
C PRO A 2 4.46 -13.99 -3.00
N VAL A 3 4.20 -14.09 -1.71
CA VAL A 3 3.32 -13.17 -0.97
C VAL A 3 4.14 -12.00 -0.46
N ALA A 4 3.76 -10.75 -0.79
CA ALA A 4 4.51 -9.56 -0.40
C ALA A 4 3.67 -8.27 -0.16
N PRO A 5 2.59 -8.27 0.65
CA PRO A 5 1.91 -7.02 1.00
C PRO A 5 2.59 -6.26 2.14
N TYR A 6 2.37 -4.96 2.13
CA TYR A 6 2.79 -4.00 3.14
C TYR A 6 1.56 -3.36 3.79
N LEU A 7 1.64 -3.12 5.09
CA LEU A 7 0.69 -2.28 5.81
C LEU A 7 1.43 -1.08 6.38
N PHE A 8 1.03 0.12 5.97
CA PHE A 8 1.54 1.37 6.52
C PHE A 8 0.55 1.91 7.54
N VAL A 9 1.05 2.24 8.72
CA VAL A 9 0.25 2.72 9.85
C VAL A 9 0.72 4.12 10.21
N VAL A 10 -0.22 5.05 10.26
CA VAL A 10 0.00 6.47 10.54
C VAL A 10 -1.01 6.93 11.60
N ALA A 11 -0.60 7.88 12.43
CA ALA A 11 -1.47 8.48 13.44
C ALA A 11 -2.56 9.36 12.78
N LYS A 12 -3.83 9.21 13.17
CA LYS A 12 -4.94 10.02 12.63
C LYS A 12 -4.82 11.50 12.99
N ASP A 13 -4.25 11.80 14.15
CA ASP A 13 -3.97 13.13 14.66
C ASP A 13 -2.66 13.72 14.14
N ASN A 14 -1.99 13.05 13.18
CA ASN A 14 -0.72 13.48 12.57
C ASN A 14 0.45 13.63 13.58
N GLY A 15 0.27 13.08 14.78
CA GLY A 15 1.26 13.05 15.86
C GLY A 15 2.27 11.91 15.74
N SER A 16 3.03 11.67 16.80
CA SER A 16 4.02 10.59 16.86
C SER A 16 3.37 9.21 17.06
N MET A 17 3.88 8.21 16.34
CA MET A 17 3.50 6.81 16.47
C MET A 17 4.13 6.08 17.67
N ILE A 18 5.16 6.65 18.31
CA ILE A 18 5.86 6.03 19.47
C ILE A 18 4.98 5.94 20.72
N ARG A 19 3.91 6.76 20.79
CA ARG A 19 3.01 6.81 21.95
C ARG A 19 2.50 5.41 22.32
N PRO A 20 2.44 5.06 23.62
CA PRO A 20 2.14 3.71 24.07
C PRO A 20 0.80 3.18 23.55
N ASP A 21 -0.24 4.01 23.50
CA ASP A 21 -1.56 3.60 23.00
C ASP A 21 -1.54 3.27 21.51
N TYR A 22 -0.81 4.06 20.73
CA TYR A 22 -0.66 3.91 19.28
C TYR A 22 0.17 2.66 18.94
N MET A 23 1.27 2.44 19.66
CA MET A 23 2.08 1.23 19.52
C MET A 23 1.29 -0.03 19.94
N ARG A 24 0.53 0.04 21.04
CA ARG A 24 -0.34 -1.05 21.49
C ARG A 24 -1.36 -1.43 20.42
N GLU A 25 -2.02 -0.46 19.82
CA GLU A 25 -3.00 -0.70 18.77
C GLU A 25 -2.33 -1.21 17.48
N THR A 26 -1.15 -0.71 17.13
CA THR A 26 -0.35 -1.22 16.01
C THR A 26 0.00 -2.71 16.20
N VAL A 27 0.41 -3.12 17.41
CA VAL A 27 0.69 -4.54 17.71
C VAL A 27 -0.58 -5.40 17.64
N LYS A 28 -1.75 -4.87 18.02
CA LYS A 28 -3.03 -5.57 17.85
C LYS A 28 -3.36 -5.79 16.37
N ILE A 29 -3.18 -4.77 15.53
CA ILE A 29 -3.36 -4.86 14.06
C ILE A 29 -2.42 -5.92 13.48
N LEU A 30 -1.14 -5.88 13.87
CA LEU A 30 -0.14 -6.84 13.43
C LEU A 30 -0.57 -8.29 13.76
N ASN A 31 -0.97 -8.55 15.00
CA ASN A 31 -1.41 -9.88 15.42
C ASN A 31 -2.68 -10.33 14.68
N PHE A 32 -3.61 -9.42 14.41
CA PHE A 32 -4.81 -9.72 13.65
C PHE A 32 -4.49 -10.07 12.19
N ALA A 33 -3.64 -9.27 11.54
CA ALA A 33 -3.18 -9.52 10.18
C ALA A 33 -2.47 -10.88 10.04
N MET A 34 -1.68 -11.28 11.04
CA MET A 34 -0.94 -12.55 11.01
C MET A 34 -1.82 -13.79 11.26
N ASN A 35 -2.88 -13.69 12.07
CA ASN A 35 -3.63 -14.85 12.54
C ASN A 35 -5.03 -15.00 11.92
N ASN A 36 -5.73 -13.91 11.61
CA ASN A 36 -7.13 -13.98 11.18
C ASN A 36 -7.30 -14.08 9.66
N ILE A 37 -6.30 -13.68 8.87
CA ILE A 37 -6.37 -13.66 7.42
C ILE A 37 -5.82 -14.99 6.89
N THR A 38 -6.75 -15.89 6.59
CA THR A 38 -6.46 -17.25 6.13
C THR A 38 -6.39 -17.37 4.60
N MET A 39 -5.57 -18.32 4.15
CA MET A 39 -5.46 -18.81 2.78
C MET A 39 -5.75 -20.32 2.74
N LEU A 40 -6.45 -20.79 1.72
CA LEU A 40 -6.70 -22.22 1.53
C LEU A 40 -5.45 -22.90 0.98
N ASN A 41 -4.93 -23.89 1.71
CA ASN A 41 -3.91 -24.78 1.20
C ASN A 41 -4.57 -25.92 0.40
N ARG A 42 -4.30 -25.97 -0.90
CA ARG A 42 -4.91 -26.97 -1.80
C ARG A 42 -4.43 -28.41 -1.56
N ILE A 43 -3.27 -28.59 -0.92
CA ILE A 43 -2.70 -29.92 -0.66
C ILE A 43 -3.34 -30.53 0.58
N THR A 44 -3.41 -29.75 1.67
CA THR A 44 -3.96 -30.21 2.95
C THR A 44 -5.47 -30.03 3.04
N GLY A 45 -6.06 -29.18 2.19
CA GLY A 45 -7.47 -28.82 2.23
C GLY A 45 -7.85 -27.92 3.42
N GLN A 46 -6.86 -27.37 4.13
CA GLN A 46 -7.06 -26.57 5.33
C GLN A 46 -6.86 -25.07 5.06
N GLU A 47 -7.60 -24.25 5.79
CA GLU A 47 -7.36 -22.80 5.84
C GLU A 47 -6.23 -22.49 6.82
N GLU A 48 -5.13 -21.98 6.29
CA GLU A 48 -3.93 -21.64 7.04
C GLU A 48 -3.79 -20.11 7.17
N SER A 49 -3.50 -19.63 8.38
CA SER A 49 -3.13 -18.24 8.64
C SER A 49 -1.70 -17.94 8.19
N PHE A 50 -1.33 -16.65 8.09
CA PHE A 50 0.03 -16.25 7.70
C PHE A 50 1.10 -16.90 8.58
N ASN A 51 0.87 -17.00 9.88
CA ASN A 51 1.81 -17.65 10.81
C ASN A 51 1.96 -19.17 10.58
N GLN A 52 0.99 -19.83 9.97
CA GLN A 52 1.03 -21.26 9.70
C GLN A 52 1.68 -21.56 8.34
N PHE A 53 1.37 -20.76 7.33
CA PHE A 53 1.88 -21.02 5.99
C PHE A 53 3.24 -20.34 5.72
N CYS A 54 3.67 -19.36 6.51
CA CYS A 54 4.95 -18.69 6.31
C CYS A 54 6.12 -19.56 6.81
N ASP A 55 7.09 -19.84 5.95
CA ASP A 55 8.34 -20.53 6.31
C ASP A 55 9.50 -19.54 6.51
N SER A 56 9.71 -18.65 5.54
CA SER A 56 10.82 -17.67 5.52
C SER A 56 10.30 -16.24 5.72
N PHE A 57 11.05 -15.41 6.44
CA PHE A 57 10.76 -13.97 6.68
C PHE A 57 9.53 -13.64 7.53
N CYS A 58 9.00 -14.61 8.28
CA CYS A 58 7.80 -14.43 9.11
C CYS A 58 8.03 -13.47 10.30
N GLN A 59 9.29 -13.32 10.72
CA GLN A 59 9.69 -12.47 11.85
C GLN A 59 10.11 -11.05 11.43
N LEU A 60 9.84 -10.62 10.18
CA LEU A 60 10.20 -9.28 9.72
C LEU A 60 9.60 -8.14 10.55
N ASN A 61 8.43 -8.36 11.16
CA ASN A 61 7.74 -7.36 11.99
C ASN A 61 8.03 -7.51 13.49
N GLU A 62 8.86 -8.48 13.88
CA GLU A 62 9.23 -8.71 15.29
C GLU A 62 9.89 -7.49 15.94
N PRO A 63 10.71 -6.66 15.26
CA PRO A 63 11.23 -5.40 15.81
C PRO A 63 10.16 -4.48 16.40
N ILE A 64 8.97 -4.40 15.79
CA ILE A 64 7.86 -3.56 16.29
C ILE A 64 7.36 -4.09 17.65
N ARG A 65 7.21 -5.41 17.77
CA ARG A 65 6.76 -6.06 19.01
C ARG A 65 7.80 -5.93 20.12
N GLN A 66 9.07 -6.19 19.78
CA GLN A 66 10.18 -6.08 20.73
C GLN A 66 10.38 -4.65 21.23
N PHE A 67 10.25 -3.66 20.34
CA PHE A 67 10.31 -2.26 20.71
C PHE A 67 9.18 -1.87 21.67
N TYR A 68 7.92 -2.25 21.37
CA TYR A 68 6.78 -1.97 22.25
C TYR A 68 6.94 -2.64 23.62
N ASN A 69 7.34 -3.92 23.66
CA ASN A 69 7.54 -4.63 24.92
C ASN A 69 8.64 -3.99 25.77
N GLY A 70 9.77 -3.65 25.16
CA GLY A 70 10.85 -2.94 25.86
C GLY A 70 10.38 -1.57 26.35
N TYR A 71 9.58 -0.85 25.56
CA TYR A 71 9.08 0.47 25.91
C TYR A 71 8.17 0.41 27.13
N VAL A 72 7.25 -0.57 27.16
CA VAL A 72 6.35 -0.79 28.30
C VAL A 72 7.14 -1.08 29.57
N ILE A 73 8.14 -1.97 29.51
CA ILE A 73 8.99 -2.32 30.67
C ILE A 73 9.74 -1.10 31.20
N LEU A 74 10.32 -0.28 30.31
CA LEU A 74 11.08 0.91 30.71
C LEU A 74 10.19 2.09 31.12
N SER A 75 8.91 2.09 30.73
CA SER A 75 7.93 3.11 31.14
C SER A 75 7.36 2.87 32.53
N GLU A 76 7.56 1.68 33.11
CA GLU A 76 7.00 1.31 34.41
C GLU A 76 7.85 1.91 35.55
N PRO A 77 7.26 2.71 36.47
CA PRO A 77 8.02 3.46 37.47
C PRO A 77 8.74 2.59 38.51
N SER A 78 8.41 1.30 38.60
CA SER A 78 9.06 0.34 39.52
C SER A 78 10.20 -0.45 38.85
N ALA A 79 10.41 -0.29 37.55
CA ALA A 79 11.45 -1.01 36.83
C ALA A 79 12.77 -0.24 36.91
N GLU A 80 13.80 -0.84 37.51
CA GLU A 80 15.15 -0.29 37.39
C GLU A 80 15.56 -0.32 35.91
N PRO A 81 16.15 0.76 35.37
CA PRO A 81 16.65 0.78 34.01
C PRO A 81 17.83 -0.19 33.88
N THR A 82 17.51 -1.44 33.54
CA THR A 82 18.54 -2.47 33.35
C THR A 82 19.34 -2.17 32.09
N SER A 83 20.66 -2.31 32.16
CA SER A 83 21.57 -2.18 31.00
C SER A 83 21.29 -3.17 29.86
N ARG A 84 20.35 -4.10 30.06
CA ARG A 84 19.95 -5.16 29.13
C ARG A 84 18.92 -4.70 28.08
N ILE A 85 18.29 -3.55 28.28
CA ILE A 85 17.28 -3.00 27.38
C ILE A 85 17.73 -1.60 26.94
N LYS A 86 18.06 -1.47 25.66
CA LYS A 86 18.46 -0.22 25.03
C LYS A 86 17.57 0.03 23.81
N LEU A 87 16.62 0.95 23.92
CA LEU A 87 15.74 1.35 22.84
C LEU A 87 16.30 2.59 22.16
N SER A 88 17.07 2.37 21.10
CA SER A 88 17.63 3.44 20.28
C SER A 88 17.37 3.21 18.80
N TYR A 89 17.21 4.29 18.04
CA TYR A 89 17.27 4.28 16.59
C TYR A 89 18.70 4.59 16.14
N PRO A 90 19.26 3.90 15.11
CA PRO A 90 18.60 2.94 14.23
C PRO A 90 18.55 1.49 14.75
N ILE A 91 19.38 1.16 15.74
CA ILE A 91 19.52 -0.20 16.28
C ILE A 91 19.14 -0.21 17.76
N SER A 92 18.20 -1.10 18.10
CA SER A 92 17.76 -1.35 19.47
C SER A 92 18.25 -2.71 19.94
N SER A 93 18.43 -2.87 21.25
CA SER A 93 18.82 -4.12 21.88
C SER A 93 17.92 -4.45 23.06
N VAL A 94 17.41 -5.68 23.10
CA VAL A 94 16.57 -6.18 24.18
C VAL A 94 17.11 -7.56 24.59
N PHE A 95 17.51 -7.69 25.85
CA PHE A 95 18.12 -8.91 26.42
C PHE A 95 19.30 -9.46 25.61
N GLY A 96 20.18 -8.57 25.13
CA GLY A 96 21.38 -8.93 24.36
C GLY A 96 21.12 -9.29 22.90
N ARG A 97 19.86 -9.30 22.44
CA ARG A 97 19.53 -9.41 21.01
C ARG A 97 19.43 -8.02 20.41
N THR A 98 20.15 -7.76 19.33
CA THR A 98 20.10 -6.49 18.59
C THR A 98 19.22 -6.62 17.36
N PHE A 99 18.41 -5.61 17.07
CA PHE A 99 17.56 -5.55 15.89
C PHE A 99 17.52 -4.13 15.30
N SER A 100 17.43 -4.04 13.98
CA SER A 100 17.28 -2.76 13.29
C SER A 100 15.80 -2.35 13.27
N LEU A 101 15.55 -1.08 13.63
CA LEU A 101 14.22 -0.46 13.52
C LEU A 101 13.97 0.13 12.12
N GLN A 102 15.02 0.30 11.31
CA GLN A 102 14.96 0.96 10.01
C GLN A 102 13.93 0.39 9.01
N PRO A 103 13.73 -0.95 8.88
CA PRO A 103 12.77 -1.47 7.91
C PRO A 103 11.30 -1.23 8.30
N ASN A 104 11.04 -0.85 9.55
CA ASN A 104 9.69 -0.67 10.09
C ASN A 104 9.38 0.77 10.51
N PHE A 105 10.37 1.57 10.93
CA PHE A 105 10.15 2.92 11.48
C PHE A 105 10.57 3.99 10.47
N PHE A 106 9.61 4.80 10.03
CA PHE A 106 9.78 5.82 8.99
C PHE A 106 9.42 7.23 9.50
N GLY A 107 10.12 8.23 8.95
CA GLY A 107 9.99 9.63 9.39
C GLY A 107 10.37 9.80 10.85
N VAL A 108 11.55 9.29 11.22
CA VAL A 108 12.08 9.37 12.58
C VAL A 108 12.77 10.71 12.78
N GLU A 109 12.33 11.46 13.78
CA GLU A 109 13.01 12.67 14.27
C GLU A 109 13.76 12.31 15.55
N LEU A 110 15.04 12.66 15.64
CA LEU A 110 15.88 12.43 16.81
C LEU A 110 15.97 13.71 17.65
N TYR A 111 16.28 13.55 18.95
CA TYR A 111 16.66 14.68 19.78
C TYR A 111 18.03 15.22 19.36
N ASN A 112 18.21 16.53 19.42
CA ASN A 112 19.51 17.15 19.21
C ASN A 112 20.32 17.02 20.50
N ASP A 113 21.50 16.40 20.42
CA ASP A 113 22.39 16.19 21.57
C ASP A 113 22.87 17.51 22.24
N THR A 114 22.65 18.66 21.60
CA THR A 114 23.15 19.97 22.04
C THR A 114 22.18 20.81 22.87
N ASP A 115 20.86 20.59 22.77
CA ASP A 115 19.84 21.37 23.50
C ASP A 115 19.20 20.62 24.67
N ASP A 116 19.47 19.30 24.76
CA ASP A 116 18.76 18.37 25.64
C ASP A 116 19.71 17.64 26.61
N GLN A 117 20.81 18.29 27.02
CA GLN A 117 21.60 17.80 28.14
C GLN A 117 20.85 18.04 29.45
N ILE A 118 20.11 17.04 29.92
CA ILE A 118 19.87 16.65 31.34
C ILE A 118 19.12 15.29 31.30
N PRO A 119 19.62 14.22 31.96
CA PRO A 119 20.91 13.61 31.72
C PRO A 119 20.76 12.11 31.38
N ARG A 120 21.84 11.54 30.85
CA ARG A 120 22.11 10.10 30.97
C ARG A 120 21.94 9.70 32.44
N LEU A 121 20.96 8.85 32.76
CA LEU A 121 20.92 8.15 34.05
C LEU A 121 21.33 6.69 33.87
N LEU A 122 22.59 6.48 33.51
CA LEU A 122 23.38 5.45 34.17
C LEU A 122 24.07 6.15 35.36
N GLY A 123 23.48 6.00 36.55
CA GLY A 123 24.08 6.40 37.83
C GLY A 123 24.00 7.89 38.16
N ALA A 124 22.91 8.34 38.78
CA ALA A 124 22.88 9.63 39.47
C ALA A 124 22.16 9.50 40.81
N ALA A 125 22.93 9.18 41.85
CA ALA A 125 22.57 9.31 43.25
C ALA A 125 22.55 10.79 43.73
N LYS A 126 22.21 11.77 42.86
CA LYS A 126 22.23 13.21 43.19
C LYS A 126 21.18 14.01 42.40
N VAL A 127 19.90 13.72 42.60
CA VAL A 127 18.79 14.57 42.11
C VAL A 127 17.81 14.83 43.25
N THR A 128 18.28 15.50 44.30
CA THR A 128 17.44 15.92 45.43
C THR A 128 17.46 17.42 45.73
N GLU A 129 18.01 18.28 44.85
CA GLU A 129 18.11 19.72 45.17
C GLU A 129 17.51 20.69 44.13
N ALA A 130 16.91 20.22 43.03
CA ALA A 130 16.40 21.12 41.99
C ALA A 130 14.87 21.10 41.81
N VAL A 131 14.09 20.72 42.84
CA VAL A 131 12.62 20.67 42.78
C VAL A 131 11.97 21.70 43.70
N LEU A 132 12.44 22.95 43.64
CA LEU A 132 11.66 24.09 44.13
C LEU A 132 11.73 25.20 43.08
N ASN A 133 10.54 25.63 42.65
CA ASN A 133 10.26 26.75 41.73
C ASN A 133 10.10 26.36 40.26
N SER A 134 9.03 25.63 39.96
CA SER A 134 8.16 25.88 38.80
C SER A 134 6.87 25.08 38.99
N THR A 135 5.81 25.76 39.37
CA THR A 135 4.43 25.27 39.25
C THR A 135 4.10 25.17 37.76
N ASP A 136 3.50 24.06 37.36
CA ASP A 136 3.17 23.64 35.98
C ASP A 136 4.28 22.88 35.24
N VAL A 137 4.63 21.71 35.77
CA VAL A 137 5.35 20.68 35.00
C VAL A 137 4.40 19.49 34.85
N ILE A 138 3.82 19.34 33.66
CA ILE A 138 3.26 18.06 33.19
C ILE A 138 4.40 17.05 33.36
N PRO A 139 4.22 15.94 34.10
CA PRO A 139 5.31 15.01 34.35
C PRO A 139 5.88 14.53 33.01
N GLU A 140 7.09 15.00 32.67
CA GLU A 140 7.80 14.54 31.49
C GLU A 140 8.02 13.04 31.67
N LEU A 141 7.38 12.24 30.81
CA LEU A 141 7.62 10.81 30.80
C LEU A 141 9.14 10.57 30.72
N PRO A 142 9.69 9.62 31.49
CA PRO A 142 11.11 9.32 31.45
C PRO A 142 11.53 9.10 29.99
N ARG A 143 12.61 9.76 29.57
CA ARG A 143 13.13 9.66 28.20
C ARG A 143 13.65 8.24 27.96
N VAL A 144 12.78 7.35 27.48
CA VAL A 144 13.07 5.93 27.26
C VAL A 144 13.92 5.71 26.00
N THR A 145 13.80 6.59 25.00
CA THR A 145 14.43 6.41 23.67
C THR A 145 15.06 7.70 23.15
N ASN A 146 15.99 7.59 22.21
CA ASN A 146 16.60 8.74 21.52
C ASN A 146 15.73 9.34 20.40
N MET A 147 14.54 8.79 20.15
CA MET A 147 13.62 9.28 19.13
C MET A 147 12.64 10.28 19.74
N LYS A 148 12.54 11.45 19.12
CA LYS A 148 11.54 12.49 19.43
C LYS A 148 10.19 12.14 18.83
N SER A 149 10.16 11.75 17.56
CA SER A 149 8.91 11.39 16.89
C SER A 149 9.12 10.34 15.79
N VAL A 150 8.07 9.57 15.50
CA VAL A 150 8.02 8.63 14.36
C VAL A 150 6.71 8.90 13.63
N LYS A 151 6.79 9.17 12.32
CA LYS A 151 5.60 9.52 11.52
C LYS A 151 4.82 8.30 11.04
N MET A 152 5.51 7.21 10.68
CA MET A 152 4.89 6.03 10.09
C MET A 152 5.56 4.75 10.55
N LEU A 153 4.76 3.72 10.78
CA LEU A 153 5.23 2.35 10.96
C LEU A 153 4.84 1.51 9.74
N ALA A 154 5.80 0.78 9.16
CA ALA A 154 5.55 -0.17 8.09
C ALA A 154 5.66 -1.60 8.61
N MET A 155 4.64 -2.40 8.33
CA MET A 155 4.63 -3.83 8.56
C MET A 155 4.74 -4.54 7.22
N GLN A 156 5.67 -5.46 7.10
CA GLN A 156 5.96 -6.19 5.88
C GLN A 156 5.56 -7.65 6.06
N PHE A 157 4.71 -8.17 5.18
CA PHE A 157 4.33 -9.58 5.19
C PHE A 157 4.97 -10.22 3.98
N ARG A 158 6.00 -11.05 4.22
CA ARG A 158 6.72 -11.73 3.16
C ARG A 158 6.69 -13.22 3.42
N ALA A 159 6.24 -13.98 2.44
CA ALA A 159 6.34 -15.43 2.45
C ALA A 159 6.82 -15.94 1.10
N GLU A 160 7.72 -16.93 1.14
CA GLU A 160 8.18 -17.63 -0.05
C GLU A 160 7.05 -18.47 -0.65
N HIS A 161 7.12 -18.66 -1.97
CA HIS A 161 6.12 -19.44 -2.67
C HIS A 161 6.21 -20.91 -2.27
N LYS A 162 5.11 -21.49 -1.78
CA LYS A 162 5.02 -22.91 -1.45
C LYS A 162 4.47 -23.74 -2.61
N PRO A 163 4.88 -25.01 -2.74
CA PRO A 163 4.27 -25.93 -3.70
C PRO A 163 2.77 -26.08 -3.40
N GLY A 164 1.94 -26.02 -4.44
CA GLY A 164 0.47 -26.09 -4.32
C GLY A 164 -0.23 -24.74 -4.29
N TRP A 165 0.49 -23.63 -4.15
CA TRP A 165 -0.08 -22.30 -4.32
C TRP A 165 -0.29 -22.00 -5.80
N THR A 166 -1.47 -21.48 -6.13
CA THR A 166 -1.70 -20.91 -7.45
C THR A 166 -1.65 -19.40 -7.38
N ASP A 167 -1.20 -18.75 -8.45
CA ASP A 167 -1.17 -17.29 -8.57
C ASP A 167 -2.50 -16.60 -8.20
N PRO A 168 -3.69 -17.10 -8.60
CA PRO A 168 -4.95 -16.49 -8.17
C PRO A 168 -5.23 -16.64 -6.66
N ASP A 169 -4.75 -17.70 -6.00
CA ASP A 169 -4.94 -17.86 -4.55
C ASP A 169 -4.10 -16.84 -3.78
N VAL A 170 -2.84 -16.65 -4.18
CA VAL A 170 -1.93 -15.63 -3.62
C VAL A 170 -2.52 -14.24 -3.82
N LYS A 171 -2.97 -13.93 -5.05
CA LYS A 171 -3.62 -12.66 -5.38
C LYS A 171 -4.87 -12.44 -4.53
N LYS A 172 -5.70 -13.46 -4.36
CA LYS A 172 -6.90 -13.39 -3.52
C LYS A 172 -6.56 -13.10 -2.06
N TRP A 173 -5.50 -13.71 -1.52
CA TRP A 173 -5.06 -13.45 -0.15
C TRP A 173 -4.54 -12.02 0.02
N GLU A 174 -3.70 -11.53 -0.90
CA GLU A 174 -3.22 -10.14 -0.89
C GLU A 174 -4.35 -9.12 -1.02
N MET A 175 -5.37 -9.41 -1.85
CA MET A 175 -6.56 -8.55 -1.97
C MET A 175 -7.44 -8.59 -0.73
N LYS A 176 -7.60 -9.75 -0.08
CA LYS A 176 -8.33 -9.90 1.20
C LYS A 176 -7.69 -9.03 2.30
N MET A 177 -6.36 -8.94 2.32
CA MET A 177 -5.63 -8.04 3.22
C MET A 177 -6.06 -6.58 3.05
N VAL A 178 -6.08 -6.10 1.80
CA VAL A 178 -6.48 -4.72 1.47
C VAL A 178 -7.97 -4.48 1.77
N GLU A 179 -8.83 -5.44 1.46
CA GLU A 179 -10.27 -5.33 1.70
C GLU A 179 -10.59 -5.15 3.19
N VAL A 180 -9.92 -5.92 4.05
CA VAL A 180 -10.11 -5.91 5.50
C VAL A 180 -9.67 -4.58 6.14
N PHE A 181 -8.57 -3.98 5.67
CA PHE A 181 -8.01 -2.78 6.30
C PHE A 181 -8.38 -1.46 5.61
N GLU A 182 -8.72 -1.46 4.32
CA GLU A 182 -8.89 -0.23 3.53
C GLU A 182 -10.29 -0.09 2.91
N ARG A 183 -10.87 -1.17 2.37
CA ARG A 183 -12.01 -1.06 1.44
C ARG A 183 -13.40 -1.12 2.08
N CYS A 184 -13.49 -1.51 3.34
CA CYS A 184 -14.77 -1.71 4.00
C CYS A 184 -15.46 -0.38 4.46
N GLY A 185 -14.80 0.77 4.26
CA GLY A 185 -15.39 2.11 4.45
C GLY A 185 -15.92 2.82 3.18
N PHE A 186 -15.41 2.49 1.98
CA PHE A 186 -15.72 3.25 0.75
C PHE A 186 -16.97 2.75 0.00
N LEU A 187 -17.42 1.52 0.29
CA LEU A 187 -18.50 0.85 -0.44
C LEU A 187 -19.93 1.15 0.09
N LEU A 188 -20.10 2.17 0.93
CA LEU A 188 -21.43 2.56 1.44
C LEU A 188 -22.17 3.62 0.60
N LEU A 189 -21.57 4.20 -0.45
CA LEU A 189 -22.21 5.29 -1.20
C LEU A 189 -22.50 5.04 -2.68
N ARG A 190 -22.18 3.86 -3.25
CA ARG A 190 -22.47 3.64 -4.68
C ARG A 190 -22.79 2.19 -5.03
N HIS A 191 -24.04 1.81 -4.75
CA HIS A 191 -24.84 0.86 -5.52
C HIS A 191 -24.39 -0.62 -5.63
N ARG A 192 -25.17 -1.48 -4.96
CA ARG A 192 -25.62 -2.84 -5.36
C ARG A 192 -24.60 -4.00 -5.38
N SER A 193 -24.60 -4.75 -4.27
CA SER A 193 -24.43 -6.22 -4.18
C SER A 193 -23.07 -6.82 -4.52
N PHE A 194 -22.13 -6.74 -3.57
CA PHE A 194 -21.10 -7.78 -3.38
C PHE A 194 -21.30 -8.41 -1.99
N PRO A 195 -21.67 -9.69 -1.87
CA PRO A 195 -22.08 -10.32 -0.61
C PRO A 195 -20.91 -10.74 0.31
N GLN A 196 -19.69 -10.22 0.08
CA GLN A 196 -18.49 -10.67 0.77
C GLN A 196 -17.87 -9.62 1.73
N CYS A 197 -18.47 -8.44 1.91
CA CYS A 197 -18.01 -7.50 2.95
C CYS A 197 -18.75 -7.67 4.30
N THR A 198 -19.70 -8.61 4.40
CA THR A 198 -20.55 -8.80 5.59
C THR A 198 -19.90 -9.63 6.70
N LEU A 199 -18.73 -10.25 6.48
CA LEU A 199 -18.13 -11.18 7.45
C LEU A 199 -17.01 -10.57 8.32
N PHE A 200 -16.25 -9.59 7.82
CA PHE A 200 -15.18 -8.96 8.60
C PHE A 200 -15.64 -7.60 9.12
N ARG A 201 -16.07 -7.58 10.38
CA ARG A 201 -16.31 -6.36 11.17
C ARG A 201 -15.15 -5.40 10.92
N ASN A 202 -15.44 -4.24 10.31
CA ASN A 202 -14.49 -3.15 10.08
C ASN A 202 -13.48 -3.06 11.22
N TYR A 203 -12.19 -3.30 10.96
CA TYR A 203 -11.15 -2.99 11.93
C TYR A 203 -10.95 -1.46 11.92
N HIS A 204 -11.89 -0.74 12.52
CA HIS A 204 -11.83 0.71 12.63
C HIS A 204 -11.18 1.09 13.95
N SER A 205 -9.88 1.31 13.90
CA SER A 205 -9.11 1.91 14.98
C SER A 205 -9.47 3.40 15.10
N ASN A 206 -9.63 3.91 16.31
CA ASN A 206 -9.94 5.33 16.53
C ASN A 206 -8.68 6.22 16.46
N LEU A 207 -7.49 5.66 16.67
CA LEU A 207 -6.23 6.41 16.78
C LEU A 207 -5.38 6.33 15.50
N LEU A 208 -5.43 5.19 14.82
CA LEU A 208 -4.58 4.85 13.67
C LEU A 208 -5.35 4.86 12.35
N LYS A 209 -4.67 5.32 11.30
CA LYS A 209 -5.04 5.19 9.89
C LYS A 209 -4.11 4.16 9.25
N ILE A 210 -4.70 3.18 8.58
CA ILE A 210 -3.98 2.06 7.96
C ILE A 210 -4.11 2.20 6.45
N TYR A 211 -3.01 2.02 5.74
CA TYR A 211 -2.98 1.92 4.29
C TYR A 211 -2.40 0.56 3.91
N ALA A 212 -3.10 -0.19 3.09
CA ALA A 212 -2.64 -1.48 2.63
C ALA A 212 -2.07 -1.34 1.22
N TYR A 213 -0.93 -1.99 0.97
CA TYR A 213 -0.27 -1.96 -0.32
C TYR A 213 0.13 -3.37 -0.71
N SER A 214 -0.20 -3.78 -1.92
CA SER A 214 0.25 -5.05 -2.50
C SER A 214 0.43 -4.91 -4.00
N GLN A 215 1.28 -5.74 -4.58
CA GLN A 215 1.47 -5.75 -6.03
C GLN A 215 0.15 -6.12 -6.74
N SER A 216 -0.58 -7.10 -6.20
CA SER A 216 -1.89 -7.51 -6.70
C SER A 216 -2.90 -6.38 -6.74
N TYR A 217 -2.92 -5.52 -5.70
CA TYR A 217 -3.80 -4.36 -5.63
C TYR A 217 -3.47 -3.32 -6.70
N VAL A 218 -2.18 -3.01 -6.87
CA VAL A 218 -1.74 -2.08 -7.92
C VAL A 218 -2.12 -2.60 -9.30
N GLU A 219 -1.94 -3.90 -9.56
CA GLU A 219 -2.35 -4.51 -10.84
C GLU A 219 -3.87 -4.42 -11.07
N GLU A 220 -4.70 -4.62 -10.04
CA GLU A 220 -6.16 -4.49 -10.16
C GLU A 220 -6.59 -3.04 -10.37
N GLU A 221 -6.02 -2.10 -9.63
CA GLU A 221 -6.34 -0.67 -9.76
C GLU A 221 -5.87 -0.12 -11.12
N MET A 222 -4.76 -0.66 -11.62
CA MET A 222 -4.25 -0.39 -12.96
C MET A 222 -5.20 -0.89 -14.06
N VAL A 223 -5.72 -2.13 -13.96
CA VAL A 223 -6.72 -2.66 -14.90
C VAL A 223 -8.02 -1.86 -14.84
N ARG A 224 -8.45 -1.47 -13.63
CA ARG A 224 -9.60 -0.60 -13.44
C ARG A 224 -9.42 0.75 -14.14
N GLY A 225 -8.26 1.38 -13.99
CA GLY A 225 -7.91 2.61 -14.72
C GLY A 225 -8.03 2.42 -16.24
N GLY A 226 -7.54 1.28 -16.75
CA GLY A 226 -7.73 0.89 -18.15
C GLY A 226 -9.20 0.83 -18.58
N ILE A 227 -10.05 0.15 -17.81
CA ILE A 227 -11.49 -0.01 -18.11
C ILE A 227 -12.21 1.34 -18.09
N ILE A 228 -11.87 2.23 -17.16
CA ILE A 228 -12.45 3.58 -17.08
C ILE A 228 -12.10 4.41 -18.32
N MET A 229 -10.95 4.15 -18.97
CA MET A 229 -10.54 4.84 -20.20
C MET A 229 -11.24 4.34 -21.48
N ILE A 230 -11.68 3.08 -21.52
CA ILE A 230 -12.34 2.47 -22.70
C ILE A 230 -13.53 3.30 -23.23
N PRO A 231 -14.51 3.76 -22.42
CA PRO A 231 -15.64 4.53 -22.95
C PRO A 231 -15.22 5.85 -23.61
N TYR A 232 -14.17 6.51 -23.10
CA TYR A 232 -13.64 7.73 -23.70
C TYR A 232 -13.01 7.48 -25.08
N LEU A 233 -12.33 6.33 -25.25
CA LEU A 233 -11.80 5.91 -26.54
C LEU A 233 -12.93 5.72 -27.56
N VAL A 234 -14.02 5.05 -27.16
CA VAL A 234 -15.17 4.82 -28.03
C VAL A 234 -15.81 6.14 -28.47
N VAL A 235 -16.01 7.09 -27.54
CA VAL A 235 -16.56 8.42 -27.87
C VAL A 235 -15.64 9.18 -28.82
N GLY A 236 -14.32 9.17 -28.57
CA GLY A 236 -13.34 9.80 -29.45
C GLY A 236 -13.37 9.22 -30.86
N PHE A 237 -13.44 7.89 -30.98
CA PHE A 237 -13.53 7.20 -32.28
C PHE A 237 -14.80 7.56 -33.06
N VAL A 238 -15.95 7.69 -32.39
CA VAL A 238 -17.21 8.09 -33.03
C VAL A 238 -17.12 9.52 -33.57
N ILE A 239 -16.56 10.45 -32.80
CA ILE A 239 -16.39 11.85 -33.23
C ILE A 239 -15.46 11.94 -34.44
N MET A 240 -14.32 11.23 -34.44
CA MET A 240 -13.40 11.19 -35.59
C MET A 240 -14.08 10.63 -36.85
N CYS A 241 -14.77 9.49 -36.73
CA CYS A 241 -15.52 8.92 -37.85
C CYS A 241 -16.53 9.92 -38.44
N ALA A 242 -17.28 10.63 -37.59
CA ALA A 242 -18.25 11.62 -38.02
C ALA A 242 -17.59 12.80 -38.76
N CYS A 243 -16.51 13.37 -38.22
CA CYS A 243 -15.77 14.46 -38.84
C CYS A 243 -15.13 14.05 -40.19
N SER A 244 -14.59 12.83 -40.28
CA SER A 244 -14.00 12.29 -41.50
C SER A 244 -15.06 12.08 -42.59
N ILE A 245 -16.21 11.50 -42.24
CA ILE A 245 -17.35 11.33 -43.18
C ILE A 245 -17.82 12.70 -43.68
N VAL A 246 -18.04 13.67 -42.78
CA VAL A 246 -18.48 15.03 -43.17
C VAL A 246 -17.45 15.68 -44.10
N SER A 247 -16.15 15.52 -43.82
CA SER A 247 -15.07 16.10 -44.65
C SER A 247 -15.02 15.49 -46.05
N VAL A 248 -15.14 14.16 -46.16
CA VAL A 248 -15.17 13.45 -47.45
C VAL A 248 -16.42 13.79 -48.24
N MET A 249 -17.59 13.87 -47.59
CA MET A 249 -18.86 14.25 -48.22
C MET A 249 -18.80 15.70 -48.74
N THR A 250 -18.24 16.64 -47.97
CA THR A 250 -18.08 18.04 -48.42
C THR A 250 -17.22 18.14 -49.68
N ARG A 251 -16.13 17.36 -49.74
CA ARG A 251 -15.25 17.32 -50.94
C ARG A 251 -15.92 16.63 -52.13
N ALA A 252 -16.73 15.61 -51.89
CA ALA A 252 -17.49 14.92 -52.95
C ALA A 252 -18.53 15.85 -53.60
N LEU A 253 -19.21 16.65 -52.78
CA LEU A 253 -20.20 17.65 -53.23
C LEU A 253 -19.55 18.72 -54.09
N TYR A 254 -18.35 19.19 -53.71
CA TYR A 254 -17.61 20.18 -54.49
C TYR A 254 -17.21 19.70 -55.89
N MET A 255 -16.95 18.40 -56.05
CA MET A 255 -16.56 17.78 -57.34
C MET A 255 -17.74 17.18 -58.12
N HIS A 256 -18.99 17.42 -57.70
CA HIS A 256 -20.21 16.90 -58.33
C HIS A 256 -20.23 15.38 -58.56
N GLN A 257 -19.55 14.60 -57.70
CA GLN A 257 -19.47 13.14 -57.82
C GLN A 257 -19.87 12.47 -56.49
N GLU A 258 -21.18 12.41 -56.26
CA GLU A 258 -21.78 11.73 -55.11
C GLU A 258 -21.81 10.22 -55.33
N ASN A 259 -21.08 9.48 -54.52
CA ASN A 259 -21.07 8.02 -54.59
C ASN A 259 -20.95 7.41 -53.19
N TRP A 260 -21.80 6.42 -52.90
CA TRP A 260 -21.88 5.73 -51.61
C TRP A 260 -20.57 5.03 -51.19
N TYR A 261 -19.75 4.57 -52.14
CA TYR A 261 -18.49 3.89 -51.84
C TYR A 261 -17.47 4.78 -51.11
N LYS A 262 -17.58 6.11 -51.22
CA LYS A 262 -16.66 7.06 -50.54
C LYS A 262 -16.86 7.06 -49.02
N ILE A 263 -18.07 6.77 -48.55
CA ILE A 263 -18.37 6.66 -47.11
C ILE A 263 -17.71 5.39 -46.55
N ALA A 264 -17.78 4.27 -47.27
CA ALA A 264 -17.12 3.03 -46.88
C ALA A 264 -15.59 3.19 -46.80
N LEU A 265 -14.99 3.94 -47.73
CA LEU A 265 -13.55 4.26 -47.70
C LEU A 265 -13.17 5.10 -46.47
N ALA A 266 -13.99 6.09 -46.10
CA ALA A 266 -13.74 6.92 -44.91
C ALA A 266 -13.78 6.11 -43.60
N ILE A 267 -14.74 5.19 -43.47
CA ILE A 267 -14.85 4.32 -42.29
C ILE A 267 -13.66 3.35 -42.21
N MET A 268 -13.26 2.75 -43.33
CA MET A 268 -12.10 1.85 -43.36
C MET A 268 -10.79 2.57 -43.04
N ALA A 269 -10.64 3.83 -43.48
CA ALA A 269 -9.51 4.66 -43.11
C ALA A 269 -9.44 4.88 -41.58
N CYS A 270 -10.58 5.17 -40.94
CA CYS A 270 -10.66 5.35 -39.48
C CYS A 270 -10.37 4.05 -38.70
N LEU A 271 -10.77 2.88 -39.22
CA LEU A 271 -10.55 1.58 -38.57
C LEU A 271 -9.09 1.10 -38.69
N THR A 272 -8.35 1.58 -39.68
CA THR A 272 -6.99 1.10 -39.98
C THR A 272 -6.00 1.34 -38.83
N PRO A 273 -5.92 2.52 -38.19
CA PRO A 273 -5.06 2.75 -37.03
C PRO A 273 -5.38 1.84 -35.83
N LEU A 274 -6.67 1.56 -35.58
CA LEU A 274 -7.08 0.65 -34.50
C LEU A 274 -6.64 -0.78 -34.76
N LEU A 275 -6.82 -1.27 -35.99
CA LEU A 275 -6.39 -2.61 -36.40
C LEU A 275 -4.87 -2.74 -36.36
N SER A 276 -4.15 -1.73 -36.85
CA SER A 276 -2.68 -1.67 -36.78
C SER A 276 -2.19 -1.75 -35.34
N CYS A 277 -2.76 -0.93 -34.44
CA CYS A 277 -2.41 -0.97 -33.02
C CYS A 277 -2.71 -2.33 -32.38
N SER A 278 -3.87 -2.94 -32.68
CA SER A 278 -4.23 -4.27 -32.17
C SER A 278 -3.23 -5.35 -32.62
N THR A 279 -2.86 -5.34 -33.91
CA THR A 279 -1.87 -6.29 -34.44
C THR A 279 -0.48 -6.11 -33.83
N ALA A 280 -0.05 -4.87 -33.60
CA ALA A 280 1.22 -4.57 -32.92
C ALA A 280 1.22 -5.07 -31.47
N LEU A 281 0.14 -4.83 -30.72
CA LEU A 281 -0.02 -5.32 -29.35
C LEU A 281 -0.04 -6.85 -29.29
N ALA A 282 -0.74 -7.51 -30.21
CA ALA A 282 -0.77 -8.96 -30.32
C ALA A 282 0.63 -9.54 -30.58
N MET A 283 1.39 -8.92 -31.49
CA MET A 283 2.76 -9.32 -31.78
C MET A 283 3.69 -9.16 -30.57
N MET A 284 3.55 -8.06 -29.81
CA MET A 284 4.33 -7.86 -28.58
C MET A 284 4.05 -8.94 -27.53
N PHE A 285 2.80 -9.37 -27.38
CA PHE A 285 2.46 -10.48 -26.48
C PHE A 285 3.01 -11.83 -26.96
N LEU A 286 3.03 -12.09 -28.27
CA LEU A 286 3.67 -13.29 -28.82
C LEU A 286 5.19 -13.31 -28.57
N CYS A 287 5.85 -12.15 -28.58
CA CYS A 287 7.25 -12.03 -28.22
C CYS A 287 7.52 -12.10 -26.70
N GLY A 288 6.50 -12.32 -25.87
CA GLY A 288 6.65 -12.43 -24.41
C GLY A 288 6.93 -11.10 -23.71
N VAL A 289 6.66 -9.95 -24.35
CA VAL A 289 6.84 -8.63 -23.72
C VAL A 289 5.75 -8.43 -22.66
N ARG A 290 6.17 -8.04 -21.45
CA ARG A 290 5.26 -7.81 -20.32
C ARG A 290 4.31 -6.64 -20.61
N PHE A 291 3.02 -6.86 -20.36
CA PHE A 291 2.00 -5.81 -20.46
C PHE A 291 2.26 -4.68 -19.46
N ALA A 292 2.35 -3.44 -19.95
CA ALA A 292 2.31 -2.25 -19.12
C ALA A 292 1.00 -1.50 -19.35
N SER A 293 0.40 -0.95 -18.30
CA SER A 293 -0.86 -0.21 -18.40
C SER A 293 -0.82 1.05 -19.22
N ILE A 294 0.37 1.62 -19.42
CA ILE A 294 0.56 2.74 -20.32
C ILE A 294 0.18 2.37 -21.77
N LEU A 295 0.22 1.07 -22.14
CA LEU A 295 -0.23 0.62 -23.46
C LEU A 295 -1.73 0.85 -23.68
N CYS A 296 -2.54 1.03 -22.62
CA CYS A 296 -3.95 1.40 -22.76
C CYS A 296 -4.15 2.82 -23.34
N VAL A 297 -3.13 3.68 -23.30
CA VAL A 297 -3.19 5.06 -23.83
C VAL A 297 -2.69 5.13 -25.29
N ILE A 298 -1.94 4.12 -25.75
CA ILE A 298 -1.34 4.10 -27.10
C ILE A 298 -2.38 4.22 -28.22
N PRO A 299 -3.55 3.54 -28.19
CA PRO A 299 -4.55 3.70 -29.25
C PRO A 299 -5.00 5.15 -29.44
N PHE A 300 -5.08 5.93 -28.36
CA PHE A 300 -5.46 7.35 -28.44
C PHE A 300 -4.39 8.20 -29.15
N LEU A 301 -3.11 7.97 -28.81
CA LEU A 301 -1.98 8.64 -29.45
C LEU A 301 -1.87 8.28 -30.94
N VAL A 302 -2.02 6.99 -31.25
CA VAL A 302 -1.95 6.48 -32.63
C VAL A 302 -3.11 7.00 -33.48
N LEU A 303 -4.33 7.08 -32.92
CA LEU A 303 -5.46 7.69 -33.62
C LEU A 303 -5.22 9.17 -33.91
N SER A 304 -4.62 9.90 -32.96
CA SER A 304 -4.31 11.32 -33.13
C SER A 304 -3.25 11.58 -34.20
N ILE A 305 -2.24 10.71 -34.32
CA ILE A 305 -1.15 10.85 -35.31
C ILE A 305 -1.56 10.30 -36.67
N GLY A 306 -2.30 9.18 -36.69
CA GLY A 306 -2.63 8.44 -37.89
C GLY A 306 -3.60 9.15 -38.85
N GLU A 307 -4.36 10.14 -38.40
CA GLU A 307 -5.19 10.98 -39.29
C GLU A 307 -4.43 12.16 -39.92
N PHE A 308 -3.28 12.56 -39.36
CA PHE A 308 -2.47 13.65 -39.92
C PHE A 308 -1.58 13.22 -41.09
N LEU A 309 -1.37 11.91 -41.27
CA LEU A 309 -0.53 11.29 -42.29
C LEU A 309 -1.38 10.76 -43.45
#